data_AF-A0A537YM96-F1
#
_entry.id   AF-A0A537YM96-F1
#
_cell.length_a   1.000
_cell.length_b   1.000
_cell.length_c   1.000
_cell.angle_alpha   90.00
_cell.angle_beta   90.00
_cell.angle_gamma   90.00
#
_symmetry.space_group_name_H-M   'P 1'
#
loop_
_entity.id
_entity.type
_entity.pdbx_description
1 polymer ?
#
loop_
_entity_poly.entity_id
_entity_poly.type
_entity_poly.pdbx_seq_one_letter_code
_entity_poly.pdbx_strand_id
1 'polypeptide(L)'
;MSQSQNPEDAATKYGGRFLTEDAPAGDFPATGMSALDAMRLVDEELVLEGDPWRNLATFVTTWMEPEAQRIVSENLHRNFIDHAEYPISAEIEQRCIRMLADLYNAPGETTGCRTQGSSEAIMLGALSLKWKWKQRREAAGKDTAKPNLVFGGDVHVVWEKFCRYFDVEPRIVRLREDKYVIGPEDVEPHVDENTIGVAAVLGTTFTGHADDISGINDLLLRIKEEKGLDVPLHVDAASGGFVWPFLYPHSEWDFRLEQVRSINVSGHKFGLVYPGIGWLVFREQSDLAEDLVFYENYLGKTDATFTLNFSTGASMVLAQYYNFVRLGHEGYAHVMGAMNQNAKALAKRLEENGNFELIGADKEQLPLVAFKLAGEHDYDEFDVSWQLSAERGWMLPAYTMPPDAQEVKVMRALVKETLGRAQVDRLADDIAEACKTLEEKGGAHPHERKKMKRSPGY
;
A
#
# COMPACT_ATOMS: atom_id res chain seq x y z
N MET A 1 -41.90 -10.15 -48.84
CA MET A 1 -42.50 -9.90 -47.51
C MET A 1 -41.39 -10.06 -46.48
N SER A 2 -40.74 -8.96 -46.11
CA SER A 2 -39.72 -8.93 -45.06
C SER A 2 -40.46 -8.89 -43.72
N GLN A 3 -40.40 -9.97 -42.94
CA GLN A 3 -40.83 -9.93 -41.55
C GLN A 3 -39.92 -8.94 -40.82
N SER A 4 -40.46 -7.79 -40.44
CA SER A 4 -39.81 -6.87 -39.50
C SER A 4 -39.63 -7.63 -38.19
N GLN A 5 -38.40 -8.07 -37.90
CA GLN A 5 -38.08 -8.60 -36.58
C GLN A 5 -38.32 -7.48 -35.56
N ASN A 6 -39.06 -7.78 -34.50
CA ASN A 6 -39.32 -6.84 -33.42
C ASN A 6 -37.96 -6.42 -32.82
N PRO A 7 -37.63 -5.12 -32.71
CA PRO A 7 -36.35 -4.68 -32.15
C PRO A 7 -36.09 -5.26 -30.75
N GLU A 8 -37.14 -5.45 -29.95
CA GLU A 8 -37.06 -6.11 -28.63
C GLU A 8 -36.62 -7.58 -28.73
N ASP A 9 -37.09 -8.31 -29.74
CA ASP A 9 -36.67 -9.70 -29.99
C ASP A 9 -35.20 -9.76 -30.43
N ALA A 10 -34.73 -8.77 -31.20
CA ALA A 10 -33.35 -8.68 -31.64
C ALA A 10 -32.39 -8.28 -30.50
N ALA A 11 -32.76 -7.29 -29.67
CA ALA A 11 -32.00 -6.90 -28.48
C ALA A 11 -31.89 -8.07 -27.49
N THR A 12 -32.98 -8.83 -27.28
CA THR A 12 -32.98 -10.03 -26.44
C THR A 12 -32.10 -11.14 -27.03
N LYS A 13 -32.13 -11.34 -28.36
CA LYS A 13 -31.39 -12.40 -29.04
C LYS A 13 -29.88 -12.13 -29.13
N TYR A 14 -29.47 -10.86 -29.26
CA TYR A 14 -28.07 -10.48 -29.46
C TYR A 14 -27.47 -9.69 -28.28
N GLY A 15 -28.22 -9.47 -27.20
CA GLY A 15 -27.76 -8.68 -26.05
C GLY A 15 -27.59 -7.19 -26.34
N GLY A 16 -28.15 -6.69 -27.44
CA GLY A 16 -27.80 -5.39 -28.01
C GLY A 16 -28.51 -4.17 -27.40
N ARG A 17 -29.11 -4.30 -26.21
CA ARG A 17 -29.89 -3.20 -25.60
C ARG A 17 -29.05 -1.94 -25.43
N PHE A 18 -27.82 -2.09 -24.92
CA PHE A 18 -26.92 -0.97 -24.64
C PHE A 18 -26.01 -0.58 -25.81
N LEU A 19 -26.24 -1.13 -27.01
CA LEU A 19 -25.52 -0.70 -28.22
C LEU A 19 -25.93 0.71 -28.67
N THR A 20 -27.17 1.11 -28.37
CA THR A 20 -27.75 2.40 -28.80
C THR A 20 -28.52 3.13 -27.70
N GLU A 21 -28.69 2.51 -26.52
CA GLU A 21 -29.30 3.13 -25.35
C GLU A 21 -28.21 3.45 -24.32
N ASP A 22 -28.28 4.63 -23.72
CA ASP A 22 -27.36 5.02 -22.66
C ASP A 22 -27.58 4.15 -21.41
N ALA A 23 -26.49 3.81 -20.72
CA ALA A 23 -26.54 3.20 -19.40
C ALA A 23 -27.28 4.14 -18.41
N PRO A 24 -28.07 3.60 -17.45
CA PRO A 24 -28.68 4.42 -16.42
C PRO A 24 -27.63 5.17 -15.58
N ALA A 25 -27.60 6.50 -15.68
CA ALA A 25 -26.56 7.33 -15.05
C ALA A 25 -27.05 8.57 -14.27
N GLY A 26 -28.32 8.97 -14.42
CA GLY A 26 -28.87 10.19 -13.83
C GLY A 26 -29.82 9.95 -12.65
N ASP A 27 -30.84 9.13 -12.88
CA ASP A 27 -31.88 8.79 -11.90
C ASP A 27 -31.83 7.30 -11.54
N PHE A 28 -32.43 6.95 -10.39
CA PHE A 28 -32.60 5.55 -10.02
C PHE A 28 -33.54 4.85 -11.03
N PRO A 29 -33.19 3.67 -11.59
CA PRO A 29 -34.01 3.02 -12.61
C PRO A 29 -35.45 2.78 -12.14
N ALA A 30 -36.44 3.27 -12.90
CA ALA A 30 -37.85 3.10 -12.56
C ALA A 30 -38.32 1.63 -12.65
N THR A 31 -37.65 0.82 -13.46
CA THR A 31 -37.88 -0.61 -13.61
C THR A 31 -36.55 -1.37 -13.65
N GLY A 32 -36.58 -2.65 -13.27
CA GLY A 32 -35.42 -3.53 -13.37
C GLY A 32 -35.19 -4.06 -14.79
N MET A 33 -34.03 -4.66 -15.00
CA MET A 33 -33.68 -5.42 -16.21
C MET A 33 -33.37 -6.88 -15.86
N SER A 34 -33.15 -7.73 -16.86
CA SER A 34 -32.75 -9.12 -16.61
C SER A 34 -31.36 -9.19 -15.97
N ALA A 35 -31.08 -10.23 -15.18
CA ALA A 35 -29.76 -10.42 -14.58
C ALA A 35 -28.64 -10.52 -15.65
N LEU A 36 -28.96 -11.09 -16.82
CA LEU A 36 -28.01 -11.20 -17.94
C LEU A 36 -27.69 -9.84 -18.56
N ASP A 37 -28.70 -8.98 -18.75
CA ASP A 37 -28.47 -7.63 -19.29
C ASP A 37 -27.70 -6.76 -18.29
N ALA A 38 -28.01 -6.88 -17.00
CA ALA A 38 -27.26 -6.18 -15.95
C ALA A 38 -25.78 -6.61 -15.91
N MET A 39 -25.50 -7.91 -16.05
CA MET A 39 -24.13 -8.42 -16.12
C MET A 39 -23.40 -7.89 -17.36
N ARG A 40 -24.03 -7.97 -18.54
CA ARG A 40 -23.45 -7.47 -19.80
C ARG A 40 -23.16 -5.97 -19.77
N LEU A 41 -24.08 -5.19 -19.21
CA LEU A 41 -23.89 -3.75 -19.05
C LEU A 41 -22.62 -3.45 -18.24
N VAL A 42 -22.43 -4.16 -17.11
CA VAL A 42 -21.24 -4.00 -16.28
C VAL A 42 -19.99 -4.48 -17.02
N ASP A 43 -20.05 -5.62 -17.71
CA ASP A 43 -18.92 -6.17 -18.46
C ASP A 43 -18.48 -5.23 -19.59
N GLU A 44 -19.42 -4.61 -20.32
CA GLU A 44 -19.15 -3.66 -21.41
C GLU A 44 -18.41 -2.41 -20.92
N GLU A 45 -18.81 -1.87 -19.77
CA GLU A 45 -18.14 -0.72 -19.16
C GLU A 45 -16.72 -1.07 -18.67
N LEU A 46 -16.54 -2.24 -18.05
CA LEU A 46 -15.25 -2.68 -17.51
C LEU A 46 -14.20 -2.96 -18.59
N VAL A 47 -14.59 -3.22 -19.84
CA VAL A 47 -13.64 -3.39 -20.97
C VAL A 47 -12.81 -2.13 -21.23
N LEU A 48 -13.26 -0.95 -20.78
CA LEU A 48 -12.54 0.31 -20.91
C LEU A 48 -11.47 0.54 -19.83
N GLU A 49 -11.41 -0.31 -18.80
CA GLU A 49 -10.40 -0.21 -17.75
C GLU A 49 -9.02 -0.72 -18.21
N GLY A 50 -7.98 -0.25 -17.52
CA GLY A 50 -6.62 -0.74 -17.72
C GLY A 50 -6.45 -2.17 -17.22
N ASP A 51 -5.74 -2.99 -17.98
CA ASP A 51 -5.44 -4.37 -17.62
C ASP A 51 -4.53 -4.46 -16.37
N PRO A 52 -4.98 -5.06 -15.26
CA PRO A 52 -4.20 -5.17 -14.03
C PRO A 52 -2.82 -5.84 -14.19
N TRP A 53 -2.65 -6.71 -15.18
CA TRP A 53 -1.36 -7.35 -15.49
C TRP A 53 -0.32 -6.38 -16.05
N ARG A 54 -0.77 -5.28 -16.66
CA ARG A 54 0.09 -4.21 -17.19
C ARG A 54 0.21 -3.03 -16.23
N ASN A 55 -0.39 -3.13 -15.04
CA ASN A 55 -0.34 -2.09 -14.02
C ASN A 55 0.91 -2.21 -13.14
N LEU A 56 1.94 -1.43 -13.47
CA LEU A 56 3.20 -1.31 -12.73
C LEU A 56 3.14 -0.19 -11.67
N ALA A 57 2.04 0.56 -11.61
CA ALA A 57 1.83 1.66 -10.67
C ALA A 57 1.30 1.21 -9.31
N THR A 58 0.53 0.13 -9.25
CA THR A 58 -0.08 -0.34 -8.00
C THR A 58 0.77 -1.38 -7.29
N PHE A 59 0.96 -1.20 -5.97
CA PHE A 59 1.55 -2.21 -5.08
C PHE A 59 0.63 -3.39 -4.78
N VAL A 60 -0.64 -3.27 -5.16
CA VAL A 60 -1.66 -4.25 -4.81
C VAL A 60 -1.53 -5.50 -5.67
N THR A 61 -1.71 -6.66 -5.04
CA THR A 61 -1.79 -7.97 -5.69
C THR A 61 -2.90 -7.99 -6.75
N THR A 62 -2.57 -8.47 -7.94
CA THR A 62 -3.51 -8.58 -9.06
C THR A 62 -3.75 -10.03 -9.51
N TRP A 63 -3.17 -11.00 -8.81
CA TRP A 63 -3.37 -12.42 -9.08
C TRP A 63 -3.27 -13.23 -7.78
N MET A 64 -4.01 -14.34 -7.72
CA MET A 64 -3.89 -15.35 -6.66
C MET A 64 -4.07 -16.74 -7.29
N GLU A 65 -3.54 -17.78 -6.65
CA GLU A 65 -3.78 -19.18 -7.05
C GLU A 65 -5.30 -19.47 -7.16
N PRO A 66 -5.77 -20.31 -8.12
CA PRO A 66 -7.19 -20.63 -8.27
C PRO A 66 -7.87 -21.15 -6.99
N GLU A 67 -7.13 -21.87 -6.15
CA GLU A 67 -7.58 -22.36 -4.84
C GLU A 67 -7.88 -21.19 -3.89
N ALA A 68 -7.01 -20.17 -3.85
CA ALA A 68 -7.26 -18.95 -3.10
C ALA A 68 -8.46 -18.17 -3.65
N GLN A 69 -8.58 -18.05 -4.98
CA GLN A 69 -9.75 -17.40 -5.60
C GLN A 69 -11.06 -18.12 -5.22
N ARG A 70 -11.03 -19.45 -5.18
CA ARG A 70 -12.15 -20.27 -4.72
C ARG A 70 -12.49 -19.99 -3.26
N ILE A 71 -11.49 -19.97 -2.36
CA ILE A 71 -11.67 -19.59 -0.95
C ILE A 71 -12.33 -18.22 -0.85
N VAL A 72 -11.88 -17.23 -1.64
CA VAL A 72 -12.50 -15.90 -1.63
C VAL A 72 -13.96 -15.98 -2.05
N SER A 73 -14.25 -16.55 -3.22
CA SER A 73 -15.60 -16.60 -3.81
C SER A 73 -16.62 -17.33 -2.92
N GLU A 74 -16.23 -18.45 -2.31
CA GLU A 74 -17.10 -19.25 -1.44
C GLU A 74 -17.38 -18.56 -0.09
N ASN A 75 -16.63 -17.51 0.28
CA ASN A 75 -16.70 -16.88 1.60
C ASN A 75 -16.99 -15.37 1.57
N LEU A 76 -17.37 -14.79 0.41
CA LEU A 76 -17.74 -13.36 0.30
C LEU A 76 -18.92 -12.96 1.20
N HIS A 77 -19.80 -13.89 1.54
CA HIS A 77 -20.99 -13.65 2.36
C HIS A 77 -20.69 -13.64 3.87
N ARG A 78 -19.49 -14.06 4.31
CA ARG A 78 -19.14 -14.12 5.73
C ARG A 78 -18.78 -12.74 6.24
N ASN A 79 -19.58 -12.23 7.17
CA ASN A 79 -19.31 -11.00 7.88
C ASN A 79 -18.23 -11.24 8.94
N PHE A 80 -17.16 -10.45 8.91
CA PHE A 80 -16.02 -10.61 9.79
C PHE A 80 -16.36 -10.34 11.25
N ILE A 81 -17.13 -9.28 11.53
CA ILE A 81 -17.38 -8.80 12.90
C ILE A 81 -18.31 -9.71 13.74
N ASP A 82 -19.01 -10.65 13.10
CA ASP A 82 -19.92 -11.58 13.78
C ASP A 82 -19.10 -12.75 14.40
N HIS A 83 -18.20 -12.44 15.34
CA HIS A 83 -17.26 -13.42 15.91
C HIS A 83 -17.95 -14.57 16.65
N ALA A 84 -19.15 -14.38 17.20
CA ALA A 84 -19.87 -15.45 17.87
C ALA A 84 -20.48 -16.45 16.87
N GLU A 85 -20.93 -15.98 15.71
CA GLU A 85 -21.47 -16.78 14.62
C GLU A 85 -20.36 -17.44 13.81
N TYR A 86 -19.22 -16.76 13.63
CA TYR A 86 -18.06 -17.22 12.87
C TYR A 86 -16.76 -17.28 13.69
N PRO A 87 -16.74 -18.03 14.81
CA PRO A 87 -15.60 -18.03 15.74
C PRO A 87 -14.32 -18.58 15.14
N ILE A 88 -14.42 -19.40 14.09
CA ILE A 88 -13.26 -19.93 13.36
C ILE A 88 -12.59 -18.84 12.51
N SER A 89 -13.37 -17.91 11.94
CA SER A 89 -12.80 -16.78 11.19
C SER A 89 -12.03 -15.84 12.12
N ALA A 90 -12.59 -15.55 13.31
CA ALA A 90 -11.93 -14.76 14.35
C ALA A 90 -10.65 -15.44 14.84
N GLU A 91 -10.68 -16.75 15.10
CA GLU A 91 -9.46 -17.48 15.49
C GLU A 91 -8.42 -17.51 14.36
N ILE A 92 -8.82 -17.56 13.09
CA ILE A 92 -7.87 -17.47 11.95
C ILE A 92 -7.19 -16.10 11.90
N GLU A 93 -7.90 -15.01 12.19
CA GLU A 93 -7.28 -13.69 12.35
C GLU A 93 -6.19 -13.73 13.44
N GLN A 94 -6.52 -14.27 14.60
CA GLN A 94 -5.58 -14.35 15.72
C GLN A 94 -4.36 -15.22 15.39
N ARG A 95 -4.52 -16.28 14.59
CA ARG A 95 -3.38 -17.05 14.04
C ARG A 95 -2.51 -16.20 13.14
N CYS A 96 -3.11 -15.41 12.25
CA CYS A 96 -2.36 -14.51 11.37
C CYS A 96 -1.57 -13.46 12.17
N ILE A 97 -2.17 -12.86 13.19
CA ILE A 97 -1.48 -11.91 14.09
C ILE A 97 -0.29 -12.58 14.76
N ARG A 98 -0.45 -13.78 15.31
CA ARG A 98 0.65 -14.53 15.93
C ARG A 98 1.77 -14.89 14.94
N MET A 99 1.41 -15.30 13.72
CA MET A 99 2.40 -15.59 12.66
C MET A 99 3.17 -14.33 12.22
N LEU A 100 2.49 -13.18 12.14
CA LEU A 100 3.12 -11.91 11.82
C LEU A 100 4.01 -11.40 12.96
N ALA A 101 3.58 -11.56 14.21
CA ALA A 101 4.39 -11.21 15.36
C ALA A 101 5.67 -12.05 15.45
N ASP A 102 5.57 -13.36 15.17
CA ASP A 102 6.74 -14.24 15.02
C ASP A 102 7.65 -13.78 13.88
N LEU A 103 7.09 -13.49 12.69
CA LEU A 103 7.84 -12.97 11.54
C LEU A 103 8.56 -11.65 11.84
N TYR A 104 8.01 -10.83 12.74
CA TYR A 104 8.54 -9.53 13.15
C TYR A 104 9.32 -9.57 14.46
N ASN A 105 9.71 -10.77 14.92
CA ASN A 105 10.56 -10.96 16.09
C ASN A 105 9.96 -10.36 17.38
N ALA A 106 8.64 -10.43 17.56
CA ALA A 106 7.99 -9.96 18.78
C ALA A 106 8.59 -10.67 20.01
N PRO A 107 8.89 -9.95 21.11
CA PRO A 107 9.62 -10.51 22.25
C PRO A 107 8.79 -11.49 23.11
N GLY A 108 7.50 -11.60 22.86
CA GLY A 108 6.59 -12.43 23.66
C GLY A 108 5.14 -12.33 23.17
N GLU A 109 4.20 -12.42 24.12
CA GLU A 109 2.78 -12.31 23.80
C GLU A 109 2.45 -10.93 23.23
N THR A 110 1.81 -10.93 22.06
CA THR A 110 1.46 -9.75 21.28
C THR A 110 -0.05 -9.55 21.24
N THR A 111 -0.47 -8.41 20.71
CA THR A 111 -1.85 -8.14 20.31
C THR A 111 -1.86 -7.38 18.99
N GLY A 112 -3.02 -7.28 18.37
CA GLY A 112 -3.18 -6.64 17.08
C GLY A 112 -4.59 -6.76 16.55
N CYS A 113 -4.78 -6.34 15.31
CA CYS A 113 -6.05 -6.52 14.61
C CYS A 113 -5.84 -6.61 13.10
N ARG A 114 -6.76 -7.29 12.44
CA ARG A 114 -6.95 -7.12 11.00
C ARG A 114 -7.54 -5.74 10.72
N THR A 115 -7.24 -5.24 9.54
CA THR A 115 -7.75 -3.99 9.00
C THR A 115 -8.09 -4.18 7.51
N GLN A 116 -8.81 -3.24 6.91
CA GLN A 116 -9.03 -3.27 5.45
C GLN A 116 -7.74 -3.00 4.65
N GLY A 117 -6.72 -2.46 5.32
CA GLY A 117 -5.44 -2.09 4.75
C GLY A 117 -4.64 -1.25 5.72
N SER A 118 -3.38 -0.99 5.36
CA SER A 118 -2.47 -0.19 6.17
C SER A 118 -3.03 1.18 6.57
N SER A 119 -3.93 1.79 5.79
CA SER A 119 -4.54 3.06 6.16
C SER A 119 -5.31 3.00 7.49
N GLU A 120 -6.12 1.97 7.71
CA GLU A 120 -6.84 1.79 8.99
C GLU A 120 -5.87 1.36 10.09
N ALA A 121 -4.90 0.48 9.79
CA ALA A 121 -3.87 0.06 10.74
C ALA A 121 -3.01 1.22 11.26
N ILE A 122 -2.61 2.14 10.38
CA ILE A 122 -1.86 3.35 10.74
C ILE A 122 -2.68 4.25 11.65
N MET A 123 -3.95 4.50 11.31
CA MET A 123 -4.82 5.31 12.17
C MET A 123 -4.98 4.69 13.56
N LEU A 124 -5.21 3.38 13.64
CA LEU A 124 -5.34 2.67 14.91
C LEU A 124 -4.03 2.65 15.72
N GLY A 125 -2.90 2.36 15.07
CA GLY A 125 -1.58 2.41 15.70
C GLY A 125 -1.28 3.80 16.28
N ALA A 126 -1.49 4.85 15.47
CA ALA A 126 -1.26 6.23 15.87
C ALA A 126 -2.27 6.74 16.92
N LEU A 127 -3.51 6.25 16.92
CA LEU A 127 -4.47 6.47 18.01
C LEU A 127 -3.93 5.88 19.32
N SER A 128 -3.39 4.66 19.29
CA SER A 128 -2.77 4.08 20.48
C SER A 128 -1.59 4.93 20.96
N LEU A 129 -0.72 5.39 20.06
CA LEU A 129 0.38 6.32 20.41
C LEU A 129 -0.14 7.58 21.12
N LYS A 130 -1.17 8.23 20.55
CA LYS A 130 -1.78 9.45 21.12
C LYS A 130 -2.38 9.18 22.50
N TRP A 131 -3.09 8.08 22.70
CA TRP A 131 -3.71 7.74 23.98
C TRP A 131 -2.66 7.40 25.04
N LYS A 132 -1.65 6.62 24.70
CA LYS A 132 -0.54 6.29 25.61
C LYS A 132 0.26 7.53 25.98
N TRP A 133 0.53 8.43 25.03
CA TRP A 133 1.14 9.75 25.32
C TRP A 133 0.27 10.56 26.28
N LYS A 134 -1.04 10.66 26.02
CA LYS A 134 -1.99 11.38 26.87
C LYS A 134 -1.98 10.83 28.30
N GLN A 135 -2.06 9.51 28.47
CA GLN A 135 -2.00 8.85 29.78
C GLN A 135 -0.68 9.18 30.52
N ARG A 136 0.48 9.12 29.83
CA ARG A 136 1.78 9.48 30.44
C ARG A 136 1.82 10.94 30.88
N ARG A 137 1.27 11.86 30.08
CA ARG A 137 1.22 13.30 30.38
C ARG A 137 0.29 13.60 31.56
N GLU A 138 -0.91 13.01 31.58
CA GLU A 138 -1.88 13.17 32.68
C GLU A 138 -1.34 12.61 34.00
N ALA A 139 -0.71 11.43 33.97
CA ALA A 139 -0.05 10.85 35.14
C ALA A 139 1.08 11.75 35.70
N ALA A 140 1.73 12.52 34.82
CA ALA A 140 2.75 13.50 35.20
C ALA A 140 2.17 14.90 35.53
N GLY A 141 0.85 15.10 35.49
CA GLY A 141 0.20 16.39 35.73
C GLY A 141 0.53 17.45 34.66
N LYS A 142 0.85 17.04 33.44
CA LYS A 142 1.24 17.92 32.33
C LYS A 142 0.12 18.10 31.31
N ASP A 143 0.21 19.19 30.52
CA ASP A 143 -0.77 19.53 29.47
C ASP A 143 -0.86 18.46 28.37
N THR A 144 -2.05 18.24 27.82
CA THR A 144 -2.32 17.27 26.74
C THR A 144 -2.91 17.90 25.49
N ALA A 145 -2.98 19.23 25.42
CA ALA A 145 -3.70 19.94 24.36
C ALA A 145 -3.01 19.97 22.99
N LYS A 146 -1.70 19.70 22.91
CA LYS A 146 -0.90 19.92 21.69
C LYS A 146 -0.04 18.72 21.27
N PRO A 147 -0.62 17.53 21.03
CA PRO A 147 0.15 16.39 20.54
C PRO A 147 0.73 16.68 19.14
N ASN A 148 1.95 16.21 18.88
CA ASN A 148 2.55 16.18 17.55
C ASN A 148 3.03 14.78 17.16
N LEU A 149 3.17 14.52 15.86
CA LEU A 149 3.71 13.27 15.31
C LEU A 149 4.78 13.59 14.27
N VAL A 150 5.95 12.94 14.37
CA VAL A 150 7.09 13.14 13.47
C VAL A 150 7.13 12.04 12.42
N PHE A 151 7.24 12.40 11.15
CA PHE A 151 7.33 11.45 10.03
C PHE A 151 7.93 12.13 8.79
N GLY A 152 8.42 11.35 7.82
CA GLY A 152 9.05 11.88 6.60
C GLY A 152 8.06 12.37 5.54
N GLY A 153 8.52 13.19 4.59
CA GLY A 153 7.73 13.62 3.42
C GLY A 153 7.49 12.49 2.40
N ASP A 154 8.18 11.36 2.56
CA ASP A 154 8.10 10.13 1.77
C ASP A 154 6.93 9.22 2.19
N VAL A 155 6.24 9.54 3.29
CA VAL A 155 5.13 8.72 3.79
C VAL A 155 3.91 8.74 2.89
N HIS A 156 3.05 7.74 3.08
CA HIS A 156 1.72 7.74 2.47
C HIS A 156 0.81 8.81 3.10
N VAL A 157 -0.08 9.41 2.30
CA VAL A 157 -1.01 10.50 2.70
C VAL A 157 -1.86 10.22 3.94
N VAL A 158 -1.97 8.95 4.36
CA VAL A 158 -2.76 8.57 5.53
C VAL A 158 -2.22 9.14 6.85
N TRP A 159 -0.91 9.38 6.95
CA TRP A 159 -0.32 10.03 8.13
C TRP A 159 -0.83 11.48 8.29
N GLU A 160 -0.89 12.23 7.19
CA GLU A 160 -1.51 13.55 7.17
C GLU A 160 -3.03 13.49 7.47
N LYS A 161 -3.72 12.48 6.94
CA LYS A 161 -5.15 12.25 7.27
C LYS A 161 -5.34 12.00 8.76
N PHE A 162 -4.52 11.16 9.38
CA PHE A 162 -4.55 10.91 10.82
C PHE A 162 -4.36 12.22 11.59
N CYS A 163 -3.28 12.97 11.28
CA CYS A 163 -3.01 14.25 11.93
C CYS A 163 -4.18 15.22 11.81
N ARG A 164 -4.81 15.30 10.63
CA ARG A 164 -5.96 16.17 10.38
C ARG A 164 -7.23 15.72 11.10
N TYR A 165 -7.56 14.43 11.08
CA TYR A 165 -8.82 13.92 11.62
C TYR A 165 -8.81 13.79 13.13
N PHE A 166 -7.63 13.65 13.73
CA PHE A 166 -7.48 13.42 15.16
C PHE A 166 -6.71 14.55 15.87
N ASP A 167 -6.68 15.75 15.31
CA ASP A 167 -6.09 16.96 15.93
C ASP A 167 -4.68 16.71 16.49
N VAL A 168 -3.77 16.24 15.62
CA VAL A 168 -2.34 16.07 15.93
C VAL A 168 -1.54 16.93 14.97
N GLU A 169 -0.60 17.72 15.48
CA GLU A 169 0.30 18.53 14.66
C GLU A 169 1.23 17.62 13.83
N PRO A 170 1.21 17.70 12.48
CA PRO A 170 2.14 16.95 11.65
C PRO A 170 3.50 17.65 11.62
N ARG A 171 4.56 16.93 12.03
CA ARG A 171 5.95 17.39 11.89
C ARG A 171 6.63 16.61 10.78
N ILE A 172 6.48 17.14 9.57
CA ILE A 172 6.95 16.50 8.34
C ILE A 172 8.42 16.81 8.11
N VAL A 173 9.27 15.79 8.20
CA VAL A 173 10.69 15.85 7.85
C VAL A 173 10.79 15.92 6.33
N ARG A 174 11.44 16.96 5.82
CA ARG A 174 11.50 17.21 4.37
C ARG A 174 12.56 16.34 3.72
N LEU A 175 12.25 15.86 2.51
CA LEU A 175 13.23 15.15 1.69
C LEU A 175 14.14 16.16 0.99
N ARG A 176 15.30 15.70 0.53
CA ARG A 176 16.23 16.51 -0.26
C ARG A 176 16.71 15.73 -1.46
N GLU A 177 17.21 16.44 -2.46
CA GLU A 177 17.90 15.81 -3.59
C GLU A 177 18.98 14.84 -3.07
N ASP A 178 19.05 13.66 -3.67
CA ASP A 178 19.93 12.55 -3.29
C ASP A 178 19.73 11.94 -1.89
N LYS A 179 18.71 12.38 -1.12
CA LYS A 179 18.29 11.71 0.13
C LYS A 179 16.76 11.70 0.24
N TYR A 180 16.18 10.59 -0.23
CA TYR A 180 14.73 10.35 -0.32
C TYR A 180 14.15 9.50 0.82
N VAL A 181 14.92 9.30 1.89
CA VAL A 181 14.55 8.57 3.11
C VAL A 181 15.02 9.36 4.33
N ILE A 182 14.37 9.19 5.46
CA ILE A 182 14.71 9.89 6.70
C ILE A 182 15.67 9.08 7.58
N GLY A 183 16.48 9.80 8.35
CA GLY A 183 17.39 9.23 9.34
C GLY A 183 17.37 10.00 10.66
N PRO A 184 18.15 9.55 11.65
CA PRO A 184 18.13 10.12 13.00
C PRO A 184 18.40 11.64 13.02
N GLU A 185 19.35 12.12 12.22
CA GLU A 185 19.70 13.55 12.17
C GLU A 185 18.58 14.44 11.63
N ASP A 186 17.70 13.89 10.79
CA ASP A 186 16.55 14.63 10.26
C ASP A 186 15.37 14.58 11.21
N VAL A 187 15.24 13.52 12.04
CA VAL A 187 14.15 13.33 13.01
C VAL A 187 14.40 14.14 14.29
N GLU A 188 15.62 14.15 14.80
CA GLU A 188 15.97 14.75 16.10
C GLU A 188 15.46 16.18 16.32
N PRO A 189 15.55 17.11 15.35
CA PRO A 189 15.09 18.49 15.52
C PRO A 189 13.58 18.64 15.76
N HIS A 190 12.81 17.59 15.47
CA HIS A 190 11.35 17.60 15.51
C HIS A 190 10.77 16.92 16.76
N VAL A 191 11.61 16.29 17.59
CA VAL A 191 11.15 15.54 18.78
C VAL A 191 11.14 16.44 20.02
N ASP A 192 10.00 16.49 20.71
CA ASP A 192 9.83 17.17 22.00
C ASP A 192 8.90 16.40 22.95
N GLU A 193 8.57 16.97 24.11
CA GLU A 193 7.72 16.33 25.12
C GLU A 193 6.25 16.13 24.71
N ASN A 194 5.83 16.72 23.60
CA ASN A 194 4.50 16.58 23.03
C ASN A 194 4.47 15.60 21.85
N THR A 195 5.62 15.04 21.46
CA THR A 195 5.72 14.02 20.41
C THR A 195 5.10 12.71 20.89
N ILE A 196 4.01 12.29 20.23
CA ILE A 196 3.31 11.04 20.56
C ILE A 196 4.06 9.81 20.07
N GLY A 197 4.89 9.99 19.05
CA GLY A 197 5.76 8.98 18.45
C GLY A 197 6.46 9.50 17.20
N VAL A 198 7.32 8.66 16.64
CA VAL A 198 7.92 8.82 15.31
C VAL A 198 7.36 7.71 14.42
N ALA A 199 7.05 8.01 13.16
CA ALA A 199 6.73 7.01 12.16
C ALA A 199 7.85 6.94 11.10
N ALA A 200 8.35 5.73 10.86
CA ALA A 200 9.37 5.45 9.84
C ALA A 200 8.84 4.39 8.87
N VAL A 201 9.21 4.48 7.59
CA VAL A 201 8.68 3.67 6.51
C VAL A 201 9.66 2.59 6.09
N LEU A 202 9.17 1.34 6.02
CA LEU A 202 9.90 0.23 5.43
C LEU A 202 9.37 -0.05 4.01
N GLY A 203 10.09 0.46 3.02
CA GLY A 203 9.70 0.40 1.61
C GLY A 203 8.83 1.60 1.22
N THR A 204 9.45 2.77 1.04
CA THR A 204 8.79 4.03 0.68
C THR A 204 7.98 3.89 -0.61
N THR A 205 6.87 4.63 -0.71
CA THR A 205 6.00 4.58 -1.90
C THR A 205 6.70 5.19 -3.12
N PHE A 206 7.61 6.14 -2.92
CA PHE A 206 8.36 6.81 -3.98
C PHE A 206 9.48 5.89 -4.49
N THR A 207 10.49 5.64 -3.67
CA THR A 207 11.72 4.98 -4.14
C THR A 207 11.84 3.51 -3.75
N GLY A 208 10.98 2.99 -2.86
CA GLY A 208 11.01 1.60 -2.42
C GLY A 208 12.10 1.28 -1.40
N HIS A 209 12.88 2.27 -0.97
CA HIS A 209 13.92 2.13 0.06
C HIS A 209 13.34 2.06 1.46
N ALA A 210 14.18 1.74 2.45
CA ALA A 210 13.84 1.86 3.87
C ALA A 210 14.40 3.15 4.47
N ASP A 211 13.65 3.75 5.39
CA ASP A 211 14.21 4.70 6.35
C ASP A 211 15.28 4.03 7.24
N ASP A 212 16.15 4.84 7.86
CA ASP A 212 17.11 4.34 8.84
C ASP A 212 16.42 4.07 10.19
N ILE A 213 15.59 3.01 10.22
CA ILE A 213 14.77 2.63 11.37
C ILE A 213 15.66 2.29 12.58
N SER A 214 16.79 1.60 12.38
CA SER A 214 17.77 1.31 13.43
C SER A 214 18.39 2.58 14.01
N GLY A 215 18.84 3.52 13.16
CA GLY A 215 19.41 4.78 13.62
C GLY A 215 18.38 5.66 14.34
N ILE A 216 17.13 5.69 13.87
CA ILE A 216 16.02 6.36 14.55
C ILE A 216 15.73 5.72 15.91
N ASN A 217 15.76 4.39 16.03
CA ASN A 217 15.65 3.71 17.33
C ASN A 217 16.75 4.16 18.29
N ASP A 218 18.01 4.17 17.86
CA ASP A 218 19.15 4.55 18.69
C ASP A 218 19.06 6.00 19.16
N LEU A 219 18.61 6.90 18.28
CA LEU A 219 18.29 8.28 18.63
C LEU A 219 17.22 8.36 19.74
N LEU A 220 16.13 7.62 19.60
CA LEU A 220 15.02 7.65 20.55
C LEU A 220 15.41 7.04 21.91
N LEU A 221 16.28 6.03 21.93
CA LEU A 221 16.89 5.52 23.14
C LEU A 221 17.77 6.57 23.83
N ARG A 222 18.61 7.27 23.07
CA ARG A 222 19.43 8.38 23.60
C ARG A 222 18.55 9.50 24.18
N ILE A 223 17.50 9.90 23.47
CA ILE A 223 16.54 10.91 23.95
C ILE A 223 15.85 10.47 25.26
N LYS A 224 15.49 9.19 25.36
CA LYS A 224 14.92 8.61 26.58
C LYS A 224 15.91 8.69 27.75
N GLU A 225 17.17 8.34 27.53
CA GLU A 225 18.22 8.39 28.55
C GLU A 225 18.57 9.83 28.98
N GLU A 226 18.81 10.73 28.02
CA GLU A 226 19.31 12.08 28.29
C GLU A 226 18.21 13.05 28.75
N LYS A 227 16.99 12.92 28.20
CA LYS A 227 15.89 13.88 28.40
C LYS A 227 14.71 13.27 29.17
N GLY A 228 14.72 11.97 29.43
CA GLY A 228 13.59 11.27 30.06
C GLY A 228 12.34 11.22 29.18
N LEU A 229 12.48 11.41 27.86
CA LEU A 229 11.37 11.40 26.90
C LEU A 229 11.29 10.02 26.23
N ASP A 230 10.35 9.19 26.69
CA ASP A 230 10.10 7.87 26.09
C ASP A 230 9.13 8.01 24.90
N VAL A 231 9.71 8.28 23.73
CA VAL A 231 9.01 8.48 22.46
C VAL A 231 9.07 7.19 21.64
N PRO A 232 7.92 6.55 21.37
CA PRO A 232 7.87 5.28 20.64
C PRO A 232 8.03 5.48 19.12
N LEU A 233 8.48 4.42 18.45
CA LEU A 233 8.57 4.28 17.00
C LEU A 233 7.44 3.36 16.49
N HIS A 234 6.74 3.82 15.46
CA HIS A 234 5.84 3.02 14.65
C HIS A 234 6.50 2.76 13.29
N VAL A 235 6.50 1.52 12.84
CA VAL A 235 7.03 1.18 11.52
C VAL A 235 5.89 0.98 10.53
N ASP A 236 5.81 1.88 9.55
CA ASP A 236 4.96 1.71 8.38
C ASP A 236 5.59 0.71 7.42
N ALA A 237 5.36 -0.57 7.71
CA ALA A 237 5.82 -1.68 6.89
C ALA A 237 4.75 -2.11 5.88
N ALA A 238 3.89 -1.19 5.42
CA ALA A 238 2.77 -1.51 4.52
C ALA A 238 3.20 -2.40 3.35
N SER A 239 4.32 -2.07 2.71
CA SER A 239 4.94 -2.89 1.66
C SER A 239 6.06 -3.77 2.22
N GLY A 240 7.01 -3.20 2.95
CA GLY A 240 8.25 -3.88 3.33
C GLY A 240 8.06 -5.04 4.32
N GLY A 241 6.95 -5.09 5.06
CA GLY A 241 6.71 -6.11 6.09
C GLY A 241 6.67 -7.54 5.54
N PHE A 242 6.28 -7.72 4.27
CA PHE A 242 6.36 -9.02 3.59
C PHE A 242 7.55 -9.15 2.64
N VAL A 243 8.53 -8.24 2.70
CA VAL A 243 9.71 -8.25 1.82
C VAL A 243 10.98 -8.43 2.62
N TRP A 244 11.21 -7.56 3.61
CA TRP A 244 12.45 -7.54 4.38
C TRP A 244 12.72 -8.84 5.15
N PRO A 245 11.75 -9.50 5.80
CA PRO A 245 12.00 -10.79 6.46
C PRO A 245 12.60 -11.85 5.55
N PHE A 246 12.32 -11.77 4.25
CA PHE A 246 12.70 -12.80 3.29
C PHE A 246 13.90 -12.44 2.42
N LEU A 247 14.05 -11.15 2.06
CA LEU A 247 15.16 -10.68 1.23
C LEU A 247 16.34 -10.14 2.05
N TYR A 248 16.07 -9.54 3.20
CA TYR A 248 17.03 -8.82 4.03
C TYR A 248 16.88 -9.21 5.51
N PRO A 249 16.91 -10.52 5.87
CA PRO A 249 16.63 -10.97 7.24
C PRO A 249 17.62 -10.44 8.29
N HIS A 250 18.81 -10.01 7.84
CA HIS A 250 19.85 -9.46 8.70
C HIS A 250 19.58 -8.01 9.12
N SER A 251 18.75 -7.28 8.37
CA SER A 251 18.45 -5.87 8.66
C SER A 251 17.47 -5.78 9.83
N GLU A 252 17.83 -4.98 10.83
CA GLU A 252 16.99 -4.74 12.00
C GLU A 252 16.06 -3.56 11.73
N TRP A 253 14.76 -3.83 11.75
CA TRP A 253 13.72 -2.85 11.51
C TRP A 253 12.44 -3.11 12.34
N ASP A 254 12.33 -4.31 12.92
CA ASP A 254 11.12 -4.83 13.55
C ASP A 254 11.23 -4.80 15.08
N PHE A 255 10.52 -5.68 15.79
CA PHE A 255 10.53 -5.72 17.25
C PHE A 255 11.87 -6.14 17.88
N ARG A 256 12.91 -6.44 17.10
CA ARG A 256 14.29 -6.45 17.63
C ARG A 256 14.70 -5.10 18.21
N LEU A 257 14.15 -4.00 17.69
CA LEU A 257 14.44 -2.63 18.13
C LEU A 257 13.49 -2.22 19.27
N GLU A 258 14.03 -1.78 20.42
CA GLU A 258 13.25 -1.50 21.65
C GLU A 258 12.13 -0.49 21.40
N GLN A 259 12.43 0.59 20.67
CA GLN A 259 11.46 1.66 20.48
C GLN A 259 10.39 1.33 19.45
N VAL A 260 10.52 0.27 18.67
CA VAL A 260 9.44 -0.20 17.79
C VAL A 260 8.33 -0.81 18.65
N ARG A 261 7.22 -0.06 18.80
CA ARG A 261 6.06 -0.44 19.62
C ARG A 261 4.88 -0.96 18.81
N SER A 262 4.83 -0.64 17.52
CA SER A 262 3.80 -1.16 16.62
C SER A 262 4.27 -1.15 15.17
N ILE A 263 3.73 -2.08 14.39
CA ILE A 263 4.05 -2.27 12.98
C ILE A 263 2.74 -2.50 12.23
N ASN A 264 2.49 -1.74 11.16
CA ASN A 264 1.44 -2.08 10.20
C ASN A 264 2.00 -2.80 8.97
N VAL A 265 1.19 -3.63 8.33
CA VAL A 265 1.51 -4.24 7.03
C VAL A 265 0.25 -4.41 6.18
N SER A 266 0.34 -4.21 4.87
CA SER A 266 -0.76 -4.54 3.95
C SER A 266 -0.62 -5.96 3.43
N GLY A 267 -1.50 -6.85 3.87
CA GLY A 267 -1.62 -8.20 3.29
C GLY A 267 -1.89 -8.16 1.79
N HIS A 268 -2.62 -7.14 1.35
CA HIS A 268 -2.93 -6.98 -0.06
C HIS A 268 -1.82 -6.41 -0.95
N LYS A 269 -0.63 -6.14 -0.40
CA LYS A 269 0.56 -5.74 -1.18
C LYS A 269 1.45 -6.95 -1.38
N PHE A 270 2.58 -7.01 -0.68
CA PHE A 270 3.49 -8.16 -0.75
C PHE A 270 3.05 -9.34 0.12
N GLY A 271 1.91 -9.25 0.82
CA GLY A 271 1.27 -10.41 1.48
C GLY A 271 0.50 -11.33 0.51
N LEU A 272 0.47 -10.98 -0.78
CA LEU A 272 -0.03 -11.78 -1.90
C LEU A 272 -1.54 -12.07 -1.84
N VAL A 273 -2.32 -11.19 -1.20
CA VAL A 273 -3.78 -11.27 -1.16
C VAL A 273 -4.41 -10.16 -2.00
N TYR A 274 -5.60 -10.37 -2.56
CA TYR A 274 -6.37 -9.30 -3.20
C TYR A 274 -6.68 -8.12 -2.25
N PRO A 275 -6.95 -6.91 -2.80
CA PRO A 275 -7.27 -5.72 -1.99
C PRO A 275 -8.41 -5.96 -0.99
N GLY A 276 -8.24 -5.42 0.21
CA GLY A 276 -9.19 -5.57 1.32
C GLY A 276 -8.61 -6.20 2.60
N ILE A 277 -7.29 -6.36 2.72
CA ILE A 277 -6.67 -6.82 3.98
C ILE A 277 -5.37 -6.08 4.35
N GLY A 278 -5.27 -5.70 5.62
CA GLY A 278 -4.07 -5.20 6.30
C GLY A 278 -4.03 -5.69 7.74
N TRP A 279 -2.92 -5.43 8.41
CA TRP A 279 -2.65 -5.90 9.76
C TRP A 279 -1.96 -4.81 10.57
N LEU A 280 -2.31 -4.76 11.85
CA LEU A 280 -1.59 -4.02 12.88
C LEU A 280 -1.12 -5.01 13.94
N VAL A 281 0.16 -4.95 14.29
CA VAL A 281 0.75 -5.76 15.35
C VAL A 281 1.41 -4.81 16.35
N PHE A 282 1.14 -5.01 17.64
CA PHE A 282 1.81 -4.31 18.73
C PHE A 282 2.94 -5.15 19.29
N ARG A 283 4.01 -4.52 19.78
CA ARG A 283 5.13 -5.23 20.38
C ARG A 283 4.68 -6.03 21.60
N GLU A 284 3.91 -5.38 22.48
CA GLU A 284 3.34 -5.96 23.69
C GLU A 284 1.86 -5.59 23.81
N GLN A 285 1.09 -6.36 24.60
CA GLN A 285 -0.31 -6.02 24.90
C GLN A 285 -0.47 -4.61 25.48
N SER A 286 0.52 -4.14 26.25
CA SER A 286 0.48 -2.83 26.91
C SER A 286 0.63 -1.64 25.96
N ASP A 287 1.09 -1.88 24.72
CA ASP A 287 1.21 -0.85 23.69
C ASP A 287 -0.13 -0.52 23.02
N LEU A 288 -1.12 -1.41 23.13
CA LEU A 288 -2.51 -1.12 22.82
C LEU A 288 -3.15 -0.36 23.99
N ALA A 289 -3.68 0.83 23.72
CA ALA A 289 -4.42 1.58 24.71
C ALA A 289 -5.79 0.92 24.97
N GLU A 290 -5.96 0.35 26.16
CA GLU A 290 -7.18 -0.36 26.58
C GLU A 290 -8.46 0.49 26.43
N ASP A 291 -8.37 1.81 26.64
CA ASP A 291 -9.50 2.75 26.50
C ASP A 291 -10.05 2.84 25.06
N LEU A 292 -9.33 2.28 24.08
CA LEU A 292 -9.74 2.20 22.68
C LEU A 292 -10.34 0.83 22.31
N VAL A 293 -10.30 -0.14 23.23
CA VAL A 293 -10.86 -1.48 23.01
C VAL A 293 -12.33 -1.48 23.43
N PHE A 294 -13.20 -1.88 22.51
CA PHE A 294 -14.64 -1.98 22.76
C PHE A 294 -15.01 -3.42 23.05
N TYR A 295 -15.81 -3.61 24.10
CA TYR A 295 -16.29 -4.93 24.51
C TYR A 295 -17.77 -5.06 24.20
N GLU A 296 -18.12 -6.03 23.36
CA GLU A 296 -19.49 -6.31 22.94
C GLU A 296 -19.95 -7.68 23.47
N ASN A 297 -21.23 -7.80 23.84
CA ASN A 297 -21.78 -9.05 24.40
C ASN A 297 -23.19 -9.37 23.86
N TYR A 298 -23.60 -8.79 22.72
CA TYR A 298 -24.95 -9.02 22.20
C TYR A 298 -25.08 -10.34 21.41
N LEU A 299 -23.96 -10.99 21.08
CA LEU A 299 -23.92 -12.27 20.36
C LEU A 299 -23.61 -13.48 21.27
N GLY A 300 -23.65 -13.31 22.60
CA GLY A 300 -23.62 -14.42 23.56
C GLY A 300 -22.25 -14.76 24.18
N LYS A 301 -21.17 -14.06 23.81
CA LYS A 301 -19.88 -14.02 24.51
C LYS A 301 -19.32 -12.60 24.49
N THR A 302 -18.56 -12.23 25.52
CA THR A 302 -17.79 -10.98 25.50
C THR A 302 -16.70 -11.08 24.44
N ASP A 303 -16.75 -10.17 23.50
CA ASP A 303 -15.84 -10.04 22.38
C ASP A 303 -15.18 -8.66 22.41
N ALA A 304 -13.95 -8.54 21.90
CA ALA A 304 -13.15 -7.33 21.96
C ALA A 304 -12.84 -6.84 20.55
N THR A 305 -13.16 -5.59 20.25
CA THR A 305 -12.94 -5.00 18.93
C THR A 305 -12.06 -3.75 19.02
N PHE A 306 -11.13 -3.64 18.09
CA PHE A 306 -10.24 -2.50 17.92
C PHE A 306 -10.08 -2.21 16.42
N THR A 307 -11.15 -1.74 15.80
CA THR A 307 -11.23 -1.42 14.37
C THR A 307 -12.01 -0.13 14.14
N LEU A 308 -11.75 0.56 13.03
CA LEU A 308 -12.57 1.71 12.61
C LEU A 308 -13.81 1.25 11.82
N ASN A 309 -13.67 0.13 11.11
CA ASN A 309 -14.79 -0.52 10.43
C ASN A 309 -15.54 -1.47 11.36
N PHE A 310 -16.80 -1.73 11.00
CA PHE A 310 -17.64 -2.75 11.64
C PHE A 310 -17.84 -3.93 10.68
N SER A 311 -19.00 -4.02 10.00
CA SER A 311 -19.27 -5.08 9.02
C SER A 311 -18.35 -5.01 7.81
N THR A 312 -17.57 -6.06 7.60
CA THR A 312 -16.65 -6.23 6.46
C THR A 312 -16.55 -7.72 6.09
N GLY A 313 -16.06 -8.05 4.90
CA GLY A 313 -15.93 -9.45 4.47
C GLY A 313 -14.75 -10.17 5.15
N ALA A 314 -14.95 -11.43 5.55
CA ALA A 314 -13.90 -12.27 6.15
C ALA A 314 -13.02 -13.00 5.10
N SER A 315 -13.40 -12.98 3.82
CA SER A 315 -12.75 -13.76 2.76
C SER A 315 -11.25 -13.48 2.62
N MET A 316 -10.82 -12.22 2.77
CA MET A 316 -9.42 -11.83 2.64
C MET A 316 -8.56 -12.27 3.82
N VAL A 317 -9.13 -12.37 5.03
CA VAL A 317 -8.45 -12.96 6.20
C VAL A 317 -8.19 -14.45 5.95
N LEU A 318 -9.17 -15.18 5.43
CA LEU A 318 -9.03 -16.60 5.09
C LEU A 318 -7.99 -16.81 3.97
N ALA A 319 -8.00 -15.95 2.96
CA ALA A 319 -7.03 -15.95 1.87
C ALA A 319 -5.60 -15.65 2.36
N GLN A 320 -5.43 -14.73 3.32
CA GLN A 320 -4.13 -14.45 3.92
C GLN A 320 -3.59 -15.67 4.67
N TYR A 321 -4.44 -16.31 5.48
CA TYR A 321 -4.07 -17.52 6.20
C TYR A 321 -3.71 -18.65 5.25
N TYR A 322 -4.47 -18.81 4.15
CA TYR A 322 -4.11 -19.73 3.07
C TYR A 322 -2.69 -19.48 2.58
N ASN A 323 -2.33 -18.25 2.19
CA ASN A 323 -0.97 -17.95 1.72
C ASN A 323 0.09 -18.25 2.80
N PHE A 324 -0.17 -17.92 4.07
CA PHE A 324 0.78 -18.23 5.16
C PHE A 324 1.08 -19.72 5.26
N VAL A 325 0.06 -20.58 5.26
CA VAL A 325 0.27 -22.03 5.40
C VAL A 325 0.71 -22.71 4.10
N ARG A 326 0.30 -22.17 2.94
CA ARG A 326 0.60 -22.71 1.61
C ARG A 326 2.04 -22.41 1.18
N LEU A 327 2.53 -21.20 1.48
CA LEU A 327 3.86 -20.76 1.08
C LEU A 327 4.88 -21.02 2.20
N GLY A 328 4.50 -20.72 3.46
CA GLY A 328 5.45 -20.67 4.56
C GLY A 328 6.62 -19.74 4.26
N HIS A 329 7.64 -19.77 5.11
CA HIS A 329 8.82 -18.92 4.94
C HIS A 329 9.55 -19.17 3.60
N GLU A 330 9.69 -20.43 3.20
CA GLU A 330 10.38 -20.83 1.95
C GLU A 330 9.66 -20.28 0.70
N GLY A 331 8.33 -20.42 0.64
CA GLY A 331 7.55 -19.96 -0.50
C GLY A 331 7.56 -18.44 -0.64
N TYR A 332 7.41 -17.70 0.47
CA TYR A 332 7.55 -16.24 0.44
C TYR A 332 8.96 -15.81 0.01
N ALA A 333 10.01 -16.46 0.53
CA ALA A 333 11.38 -16.17 0.10
C ALA A 333 11.62 -16.47 -1.39
N HIS A 334 11.03 -17.54 -1.91
CA HIS A 334 11.08 -17.84 -3.34
C HIS A 334 10.40 -16.76 -4.17
N VAL A 335 9.17 -16.37 -3.83
CA VAL A 335 8.40 -15.35 -4.57
C VAL A 335 9.10 -14.00 -4.53
N MET A 336 9.47 -13.51 -3.34
CA MET A 336 10.19 -12.24 -3.19
C MET A 336 11.54 -12.27 -3.90
N GLY A 337 12.25 -13.40 -3.84
CA GLY A 337 13.51 -13.62 -4.54
C GLY A 337 13.35 -13.52 -6.06
N ALA A 338 12.32 -14.15 -6.62
CA ALA A 338 12.02 -14.10 -8.05
C ALA A 338 11.66 -12.68 -8.51
N MET A 339 10.81 -11.98 -7.76
CA MET A 339 10.46 -10.58 -8.04
C MET A 339 11.70 -9.68 -8.01
N ASN A 340 12.58 -9.84 -7.01
CA ASN A 340 13.82 -9.06 -6.89
C ASN A 340 14.81 -9.37 -8.02
N GLN A 341 14.95 -10.64 -8.43
CA GLN A 341 15.77 -11.01 -9.59
C GLN A 341 15.26 -10.37 -10.89
N ASN A 342 13.94 -10.27 -11.04
CA ASN A 342 13.32 -9.61 -12.17
C ASN A 342 13.50 -8.08 -12.12
N ALA A 343 13.37 -7.46 -10.95
CA ALA A 343 13.66 -6.04 -10.74
C ALA A 343 15.12 -5.68 -11.07
N LYS A 344 16.09 -6.47 -10.58
CA LYS A 344 17.52 -6.24 -10.86
C LYS A 344 17.86 -6.33 -12.35
N ALA A 345 17.20 -7.23 -13.07
CA ALA A 345 17.42 -7.35 -14.50
C ALA A 345 16.71 -6.25 -15.31
N LEU A 346 15.55 -5.77 -14.87
CA LEU A 346 14.95 -4.54 -15.43
C LEU A 346 15.90 -3.35 -15.23
N ALA A 347 16.41 -3.17 -14.01
CA ALA A 347 17.37 -2.12 -13.67
C ALA A 347 18.61 -2.18 -14.58
N LYS A 348 19.22 -3.35 -14.71
CA LYS A 348 20.37 -3.56 -15.61
C LYS A 348 20.06 -3.17 -17.06
N ARG A 349 18.89 -3.55 -17.57
CA ARG A 349 18.46 -3.23 -18.94
C ARG A 349 18.23 -1.73 -19.14
N LEU A 350 17.72 -1.03 -18.13
CA LEU A 350 17.55 0.42 -18.15
C LEU A 350 18.91 1.15 -18.11
N GLU A 351 19.87 0.66 -17.32
CA GLU A 351 21.25 1.18 -17.31
C GLU A 351 21.95 0.95 -18.66
N GLU A 352 21.84 -0.24 -19.23
CA GLU A 352 22.41 -0.58 -20.54
C GLU A 352 21.85 0.27 -21.69
N ASN A 353 20.62 0.76 -21.55
CA ASN A 353 20.00 1.66 -22.52
C ASN A 353 20.64 3.07 -22.50
N GLY A 354 21.11 3.54 -21.34
CA GLY A 354 21.84 4.80 -21.18
C GLY A 354 20.97 6.06 -21.06
N ASN A 355 19.65 5.96 -21.21
CA ASN A 355 18.74 7.12 -21.12
C ASN A 355 18.30 7.45 -19.68
N PHE A 356 18.65 6.63 -18.69
CA PHE A 356 18.11 6.73 -17.33
C PHE A 356 19.18 6.66 -16.25
N GLU A 357 18.95 7.40 -15.15
CA GLU A 357 19.66 7.28 -13.89
C GLU A 357 18.79 6.52 -12.88
N LEU A 358 19.33 5.45 -12.30
CA LEU A 358 18.64 4.69 -11.25
C LEU A 358 18.77 5.37 -9.89
N ILE A 359 17.71 5.34 -9.10
CA ILE A 359 17.68 5.92 -7.75
C ILE A 359 17.96 4.80 -6.73
N GLY A 360 19.12 4.86 -6.07
CA GLY A 360 19.50 3.96 -4.98
C GLY A 360 19.53 2.48 -5.35
N ALA A 361 20.09 2.13 -6.50
CA ALA A 361 20.17 0.76 -7.01
C ALA A 361 20.98 -0.20 -6.12
N ASP A 362 21.90 0.35 -5.32
CA ASP A 362 22.79 -0.34 -4.40
C ASP A 362 22.21 -0.55 -2.99
N LYS A 363 21.04 0.03 -2.71
CA LYS A 363 20.38 -0.03 -1.39
C LYS A 363 19.38 -1.18 -1.31
N GLU A 364 19.08 -1.60 -0.07
CA GLU A 364 17.94 -2.47 0.19
C GLU A 364 16.65 -1.77 -0.23
N GLN A 365 15.85 -2.47 -1.03
CA GLN A 365 14.63 -1.93 -1.59
C GLN A 365 13.60 -3.02 -1.86
N LEU A 366 12.34 -2.59 -1.99
CA LEU A 366 11.27 -3.39 -2.55
C LEU A 366 11.63 -3.89 -3.97
N PRO A 367 11.04 -5.00 -4.45
CA PRO A 367 11.14 -5.44 -5.84
C PRO A 367 10.55 -4.45 -6.87
N LEU A 368 11.21 -3.32 -7.06
CA LEU A 368 10.85 -2.27 -7.99
C LEU A 368 12.12 -1.58 -8.51
N VAL A 369 11.95 -0.74 -9.53
CA VAL A 369 13.01 0.14 -10.04
C VAL A 369 12.49 1.56 -10.06
N ALA A 370 13.14 2.45 -9.31
CA ALA A 370 12.92 3.89 -9.36
C ALA A 370 14.03 4.54 -10.19
N PHE A 371 13.66 5.38 -11.16
CA PHE A 371 14.60 5.95 -12.12
C PHE A 371 14.10 7.27 -12.69
N LYS A 372 15.01 8.10 -13.18
CA LYS A 372 14.72 9.39 -13.86
C LYS A 372 15.48 9.47 -15.18
N LEU A 373 15.09 10.38 -16.07
CA LEU A 373 15.82 10.60 -17.31
C LEU A 373 17.23 11.15 -17.00
N ALA A 374 18.22 10.67 -17.74
CA ALA A 374 19.60 11.13 -17.66
C ALA A 374 19.84 12.31 -18.62
N GLY A 375 20.32 13.45 -18.11
CA GLY A 375 20.61 14.63 -18.94
C GLY A 375 19.38 15.45 -19.36
N GLU A 376 19.56 16.35 -20.32
CA GLU A 376 18.51 17.23 -20.83
C GLU A 376 17.82 16.63 -22.06
N HIS A 377 16.48 16.65 -22.06
CA HIS A 377 15.63 16.11 -23.12
C HIS A 377 14.52 17.11 -23.47
N ASP A 378 14.04 17.07 -24.72
CA ASP A 378 12.85 17.82 -25.17
C ASP A 378 11.52 17.17 -24.72
N TYR A 379 11.61 16.13 -23.90
CA TYR A 379 10.52 15.41 -23.27
C TYR A 379 10.90 15.09 -21.81
N ASP A 380 9.92 14.68 -21.00
CA ASP A 380 10.13 14.29 -19.60
C ASP A 380 9.50 12.93 -19.26
N GLU A 381 9.63 12.50 -18.01
CA GLU A 381 9.13 11.23 -17.49
C GLU A 381 7.61 11.07 -17.71
N PHE A 382 6.84 12.16 -17.70
CA PHE A 382 5.40 12.11 -17.97
C PHE A 382 5.13 11.80 -19.44
N ASP A 383 5.94 12.31 -20.36
CA ASP A 383 5.84 12.00 -21.78
C ASP A 383 6.18 10.52 -22.03
N VAL A 384 7.23 9.98 -21.40
CA VAL A 384 7.60 8.55 -21.50
C VAL A 384 6.47 7.66 -20.98
N SER A 385 5.93 7.98 -19.79
CA SER A 385 4.79 7.27 -19.19
C SER A 385 3.57 7.25 -20.13
N TRP A 386 3.22 8.39 -20.70
CA TRP A 386 2.09 8.51 -21.60
C TRP A 386 2.32 7.75 -22.92
N GLN A 387 3.51 7.88 -23.50
CA GLN A 387 3.89 7.21 -24.74
C GLN A 387 3.80 5.67 -24.59
N LEU A 388 4.30 5.13 -23.47
CA LEU A 388 4.20 3.71 -23.12
C LEU A 388 2.75 3.24 -22.98
N SER A 389 1.93 4.02 -22.27
CA SER A 389 0.51 3.72 -22.08
C SER A 389 -0.23 3.70 -23.42
N ALA A 390 -0.01 4.71 -24.28
CA ALA A 390 -0.68 4.85 -25.55
C ALA A 390 -0.34 3.73 -26.56
N GLU A 391 0.92 3.31 -26.65
CA GLU A 391 1.36 2.36 -27.69
C GLU A 391 1.35 0.89 -27.26
N ARG A 392 1.42 0.63 -25.95
CA ARG A 392 1.63 -0.72 -25.40
C ARG A 392 0.66 -1.05 -24.25
N GLY A 393 -0.03 -0.06 -23.70
CA GLY A 393 -0.93 -0.21 -22.55
C GLY A 393 -0.20 -0.44 -21.22
N TRP A 394 1.11 -0.18 -21.16
CA TRP A 394 1.86 -0.22 -19.91
C TRP A 394 1.47 0.97 -19.02
N MET A 395 1.02 0.70 -17.80
CA MET A 395 0.75 1.75 -16.81
C MET A 395 1.96 1.90 -15.89
N LEU A 396 2.98 2.59 -16.38
CA LEU A 396 4.19 2.93 -15.65
C LEU A 396 4.07 4.37 -15.14
N PRO A 397 3.99 4.63 -13.82
CA PRO A 397 3.74 5.96 -13.29
C PRO A 397 4.96 6.86 -13.42
N ALA A 398 4.71 8.15 -13.66
CA ALA A 398 5.64 9.25 -13.48
C ALA A 398 5.07 10.24 -12.47
N TYR A 399 5.91 10.78 -11.59
CA TYR A 399 5.51 11.74 -10.56
C TYR A 399 6.68 12.63 -10.13
N THR A 400 6.37 13.73 -9.45
CA THR A 400 7.38 14.61 -8.83
C THR A 400 7.63 14.18 -7.39
N MET A 401 8.86 14.33 -6.89
CA MET A 401 9.17 14.06 -5.48
C MET A 401 8.45 15.04 -4.53
N PRO A 402 8.34 14.70 -3.22
CA PRO A 402 7.77 15.55 -2.17
C PRO A 402 8.43 16.94 -2.03
N PRO A 403 7.88 17.83 -1.17
CA PRO A 403 8.43 19.16 -0.94
C PRO A 403 9.94 19.21 -0.69
N ASP A 404 10.59 20.21 -1.28
CA ASP A 404 12.04 20.45 -1.37
C ASP A 404 12.80 19.54 -2.36
N ALA A 405 12.08 18.69 -3.12
CA ALA A 405 12.60 17.94 -4.27
C ALA A 405 11.64 17.94 -5.49
N GLN A 406 10.64 18.82 -5.56
CA GLN A 406 9.55 18.74 -6.55
C GLN A 406 9.97 18.89 -8.02
N GLU A 407 11.16 19.46 -8.27
CA GLU A 407 11.74 19.55 -9.60
C GLU A 407 12.25 18.18 -10.10
N VAL A 408 12.49 17.24 -9.18
CA VAL A 408 12.88 15.87 -9.50
C VAL A 408 11.64 15.08 -9.90
N LYS A 409 11.61 14.70 -11.18
CA LYS A 409 10.61 13.80 -11.76
C LYS A 409 11.17 12.39 -11.78
N VAL A 410 10.33 11.40 -11.45
CA VAL A 410 10.73 10.01 -11.30
C VAL A 410 9.69 9.10 -11.92
N MET A 411 10.16 8.02 -12.52
CA MET A 411 9.37 6.86 -12.91
C MET A 411 9.61 5.71 -11.94
N ARG A 412 8.58 4.89 -11.71
CA ARG A 412 8.69 3.73 -10.80
C ARG A 412 8.03 2.49 -11.36
N ALA A 413 8.84 1.50 -11.74
CA ALA A 413 8.37 0.21 -12.22
C ALA A 413 8.30 -0.81 -11.07
N LEU A 414 7.10 -1.13 -10.59
CA LEU A 414 6.94 -2.25 -9.66
C LEU A 414 7.00 -3.59 -10.39
N VAL A 415 7.87 -4.49 -9.94
CA VAL A 415 7.99 -5.84 -10.50
C VAL A 415 7.20 -6.81 -9.64
N LYS A 416 5.98 -7.14 -10.10
CA LYS A 416 5.05 -8.07 -9.44
C LYS A 416 5.45 -9.53 -9.65
N GLU A 417 4.89 -10.43 -8.84
CA GLU A 417 5.03 -11.89 -9.05
C GLU A 417 4.53 -12.34 -10.43
N THR A 418 3.59 -11.60 -11.01
CA THR A 418 2.98 -11.85 -12.31
C THR A 418 3.83 -11.42 -13.49
N LEU A 419 4.96 -10.71 -13.26
CA LEU A 419 5.83 -10.20 -14.31
C LEU A 419 7.04 -11.12 -14.49
N GLY A 420 6.93 -12.07 -15.41
CA GLY A 420 7.99 -13.01 -15.74
C GLY A 420 9.15 -12.38 -16.51
N ARG A 421 10.28 -13.10 -16.62
CA ARG A 421 11.51 -12.63 -17.29
C ARG A 421 11.26 -12.06 -18.69
N ALA A 422 10.52 -12.77 -19.54
CA ALA A 422 10.24 -12.30 -20.90
C ALA A 422 9.41 -11.02 -20.94
N GLN A 423 8.50 -10.82 -19.97
CA GLN A 423 7.72 -9.58 -19.87
C GLN A 423 8.57 -8.42 -19.34
N VAL A 424 9.52 -8.69 -18.43
CA VAL A 424 10.51 -7.70 -18.00
C VAL A 424 11.39 -7.25 -19.16
N ASP A 425 11.90 -8.19 -19.95
CA ASP A 425 12.73 -7.87 -21.11
C ASP A 425 11.92 -7.06 -22.14
N ARG A 426 10.65 -7.45 -22.35
CA ARG A 426 9.71 -6.72 -23.22
C ARG A 426 9.41 -5.31 -22.71
N LEU A 427 9.19 -5.15 -21.40
CA LEU A 427 8.98 -3.84 -20.79
C LEU A 427 10.19 -2.93 -21.03
N ALA A 428 11.41 -3.45 -20.84
CA ALA A 428 12.62 -2.68 -21.12
C ALA A 428 12.75 -2.28 -22.60
N ASP A 429 12.46 -3.20 -23.53
CA ASP A 429 12.41 -2.90 -24.97
C ASP A 429 11.37 -1.83 -25.30
N ASP A 430 10.17 -1.92 -24.72
CA ASP A 430 9.09 -0.96 -24.95
C ASP A 430 9.41 0.42 -24.35
N ILE A 431 10.11 0.50 -23.20
CA ILE A 431 10.61 1.76 -22.62
C ILE A 431 11.64 2.40 -23.56
N ALA A 432 12.57 1.61 -24.09
CA ALA A 432 13.58 2.09 -25.04
C ALA A 432 12.94 2.64 -26.32
N GLU A 433 11.98 1.91 -26.90
CA GLU A 433 11.29 2.35 -28.11
C GLU A 433 10.42 3.60 -27.86
N ALA A 434 9.82 3.73 -26.68
CA ALA A 434 9.09 4.94 -26.31
C ALA A 434 10.01 6.17 -26.27
N CYS A 435 11.23 6.05 -25.72
CA CYS A 435 12.22 7.13 -25.74
C CYS A 435 12.62 7.49 -27.16
N LYS A 436 12.93 6.50 -28.01
CA LYS A 436 13.28 6.74 -29.41
C LYS A 436 12.18 7.46 -30.19
N THR A 437 10.92 7.07 -29.97
CA THR A 437 9.77 7.78 -30.59
C THR A 437 9.67 9.24 -30.11
N LEU A 438 9.96 9.49 -28.84
CA LEU A 438 9.96 10.85 -28.27
C LEU A 438 11.16 11.68 -28.74
N GLU A 439 12.32 11.08 -28.98
CA GLU A 439 13.48 11.74 -29.62
C GLU A 439 13.14 12.22 -31.04
N GLU A 440 12.36 11.44 -31.80
CA GLU A 440 11.97 11.80 -33.17
C GLU A 440 10.81 12.82 -33.23
N LYS A 441 9.82 12.71 -32.33
CA LYS A 441 8.60 13.55 -32.39
C LYS A 441 8.57 14.73 -31.40
N GLY A 442 9.40 14.70 -30.37
CA GLY A 442 9.33 15.58 -29.21
C GLY A 442 8.28 15.16 -28.15
N GLY A 443 8.32 15.80 -26.98
CA GLY A 443 7.36 15.56 -25.90
C GLY A 443 5.92 15.97 -26.24
N ALA A 444 4.99 15.69 -25.33
CA ALA A 444 3.58 16.03 -25.52
C ALA A 444 3.38 17.54 -25.70
N HIS A 445 2.47 17.92 -26.60
CA HIS A 445 2.17 19.33 -26.85
C HIS A 445 1.66 19.99 -25.55
N PRO A 446 1.94 21.27 -25.27
CA PRO A 446 1.52 21.93 -24.02
C PRO A 446 0.03 21.81 -23.69
N HIS A 447 -0.82 21.68 -24.71
CA HIS A 447 -2.26 21.42 -24.54
C HIS A 447 -2.57 20.01 -24.01
N GLU A 448 -1.84 18.98 -24.47
CA GLU A 448 -1.97 17.60 -24.01
C GLU A 448 -1.45 17.46 -22.57
N ARG A 449 -0.31 18.10 -22.25
CA ARG A 449 0.23 18.18 -20.89
C ARG A 449 -0.76 18.75 -19.89
N LYS A 450 -1.59 19.74 -20.28
CA LYS A 450 -2.64 20.30 -19.41
C LYS A 450 -3.79 19.31 -19.14
N LYS A 451 -4.08 18.40 -20.07
CA LYS A 451 -5.08 17.34 -19.87
C LYS A 451 -4.57 16.22 -18.98
N MET A 452 -3.30 15.84 -19.11
CA MET A 452 -2.66 14.80 -18.27
C MET A 452 -2.62 15.17 -16.78
N LYS A 453 -2.61 16.46 -16.43
CA LYS A 453 -2.56 16.93 -15.04
C LYS A 453 -3.91 16.95 -14.30
N ARG A 454 -5.02 16.63 -14.95
CA ARG A 454 -6.35 16.61 -14.32
C ARG A 454 -6.82 15.17 -14.11
N SER A 455 -6.74 14.69 -12.88
CA SER A 455 -7.45 13.47 -12.47
C SER A 455 -8.94 13.80 -12.28
N PRO A 456 -9.89 12.89 -12.53
CA PRO A 456 -11.32 13.08 -12.23
C PRO A 456 -11.65 13.20 -10.73
N GLY A 457 -10.64 13.12 -9.85
CA GLY A 457 -10.82 13.23 -8.41
C GLY A 457 -11.25 14.62 -7.96
N TYR A 458 -12.06 14.64 -6.89
CA TYR A 458 -12.69 15.81 -6.27
C TYR A 458 -11.80 17.03 -6.06
#